data_AF-A0A2G5NUT3-F1
#
_entry.id   AF-A0A2G5NUT3-F1
#
_cell.length_a   1.000
_cell.length_b   1.000
_cell.length_c   1.000
_cell.angle_alpha   90.00
_cell.angle_beta   90.00
_cell.angle_gamma   90.00
#
_symmetry.space_group_name_H-M   'P 1'
#
loop_
_entity.id
_entity.type
_entity.pdbx_description
1 polymer ?
#
loop_
_entity_poly.entity_id
_entity_poly.type
_entity_poly.pdbx_seq_one_letter_code
_entity_poly.pdbx_strand_id
1 'polypeptide(L)'
;MNRTGETTVWGRMYNILNIAVVALIIIRLITDMNFNMLIVCSFAALLVLGLLDSLDRNAWRENMFRHIFDFILLVLFAALYFG
;
A
#
# COMPACT_ATOMS: atom_id res chain seq x y z
N MET A 1 2.96 -19.35 23.84
CA MET A 1 1.86 -18.38 24.09
C MET A 1 1.94 -17.28 23.05
N ASN A 2 0.82 -17.03 22.38
CA ASN A 2 0.57 -16.09 21.29
C ASN A 2 1.25 -14.71 21.44
N ARG A 3 1.97 -14.27 20.40
CA ARG A 3 2.13 -12.83 20.07
C ARG A 3 1.30 -12.45 18.83
N THR A 4 0.14 -13.07 18.66
CA THR A 4 -0.81 -12.77 17.57
C THR A 4 -1.69 -11.57 17.93
N GLY A 5 -1.11 -10.37 18.08
CA GLY A 5 -1.94 -9.21 18.42
C GLY A 5 -1.28 -7.83 18.45
N GLU A 6 0.05 -7.73 18.51
CA GLU A 6 0.69 -6.41 18.45
C GLU A 6 0.73 -5.94 16.99
N THR A 7 -0.25 -5.13 16.62
CA THR A 7 -0.15 -4.28 15.43
C THR A 7 0.97 -3.27 15.70
N THR A 8 2.06 -3.44 14.97
CA THR A 8 3.17 -2.49 14.88
C THR A 8 2.62 -1.18 14.35
N VAL A 9 3.25 -0.07 14.72
CA VAL A 9 2.87 1.25 14.22
C VAL A 9 2.85 1.24 12.69
N TRP A 10 3.80 0.55 12.06
CA TRP A 10 3.88 0.34 10.62
C TRP A 10 2.69 -0.42 10.02
N GLY A 11 2.30 -1.55 10.61
CA GLY A 11 1.14 -2.31 10.14
C GLY A 11 -0.19 -1.54 10.28
N ARG A 12 -0.31 -0.71 11.33
CA ARG A 12 -1.47 0.16 11.53
C ARG A 12 -1.50 1.30 10.51
N MET A 13 -0.37 1.95 10.27
CA MET A 13 -0.22 2.98 9.24
C MET A 13 -0.49 2.43 7.85
N TYR A 14 0.01 1.23 7.54
CA TYR A 14 -0.27 0.53 6.29
C TYR A 14 -1.76 0.35 6.07
N ASN A 15 -2.49 -0.16 7.07
CA ASN A 15 -3.94 -0.35 6.94
C ASN A 15 -4.70 0.97 6.73
N ILE A 16 -4.33 2.02 7.45
CA ILE A 16 -4.94 3.36 7.27
C ILE A 16 -4.68 3.88 5.86
N LEU A 17 -3.43 3.79 5.39
CA LEU A 17 -3.06 4.23 4.06
C LEU A 17 -3.77 3.40 2.99
N ASN A 18 -3.94 2.10 3.20
CA ASN A 18 -4.60 1.21 2.24
C ASN A 18 -6.07 1.60 2.07
N ILE A 19 -6.77 1.86 3.19
CA ILE A 19 -8.15 2.37 3.16
C ILE A 19 -8.21 3.73 2.45
N ALA A 20 -7.25 4.62 2.70
CA ALA A 20 -7.18 5.92 2.04
C ALA A 20 -6.95 5.80 0.52
N VAL A 21 -6.09 4.88 0.06
CA VAL A 21 -5.87 4.60 -1.36
C VAL A 21 -7.13 4.09 -2.03
N VAL A 22 -7.82 3.12 -1.41
CA VAL A 22 -9.10 2.61 -1.93
C VAL A 22 -10.13 3.74 -2.03
N ALA A 23 -10.22 4.61 -1.02
CA ALA A 23 -11.11 5.77 -1.07
C ALA A 23 -10.75 6.74 -2.20
N LEU A 24 -9.46 7.03 -2.42
CA LEU A 24 -9.00 7.88 -3.52
C LEU A 24 -9.35 7.29 -4.90
N ILE A 25 -9.23 5.98 -5.06
CA ILE A 25 -9.62 5.28 -6.30
C ILE A 25 -11.13 5.41 -6.52
N ILE A 26 -11.94 5.20 -5.48
CA ILE A 26 -13.41 5.34 -5.56
C ILE A 26 -13.81 6.79 -5.90
N ILE A 27 -13.23 7.79 -5.23
CA ILE A 27 -13.50 9.20 -5.49
C ILE A 27 -13.14 9.54 -6.94
N ARG A 28 -12.00 9.04 -7.44
CA ARG A 28 -11.61 9.23 -8.84
C ARG A 28 -12.56 8.57 -9.84
N LEU A 29 -13.20 7.45 -9.49
CA LEU A 29 -14.21 6.84 -10.36
C LEU A 29 -15.51 7.66 -10.44
N ILE A 30 -15.79 8.46 -9.42
CA ILE A 30 -17.01 9.28 -9.32
C ILE A 30 -16.76 10.73 -9.78
N THR A 31 -15.50 11.18 -9.78
CA THR A 31 -15.11 12.57 -10.09
C THR A 31 -13.97 12.62 -11.08
N ASP A 32 -14.01 13.56 -12.04
CA ASP A 32 -12.93 13.79 -13.01
C ASP A 32 -11.67 14.45 -12.42
N MET A 33 -11.55 14.50 -11.09
CA MET A 33 -10.40 15.09 -10.42
C MET A 33 -9.15 14.24 -10.66
N ASN A 34 -8.07 14.90 -11.08
CA ASN A 34 -6.88 14.22 -11.54
C ASN A 34 -5.95 13.77 -10.39
N PHE A 35 -6.40 12.80 -9.60
CA PHE A 35 -5.67 12.22 -8.47
C PHE A 35 -4.61 11.17 -8.86
N ASN A 36 -4.25 11.05 -10.13
CA ASN A 36 -3.34 10.00 -10.65
C ASN A 36 -2.03 9.93 -9.91
N MET A 37 -1.35 11.07 -9.80
CA MET A 37 -0.07 11.16 -9.12
C MET A 37 -0.19 10.84 -7.63
N LEU A 38 -1.27 11.28 -6.98
CA LEU A 38 -1.57 11.00 -5.58
C LEU A 38 -1.79 9.51 -5.33
N ILE A 39 -2.52 8.82 -6.21
CA ILE A 39 -2.76 7.38 -6.12
C ILE A 39 -1.45 6.60 -6.30
N VAL A 40 -0.65 6.95 -7.31
CA VAL A 40 0.67 6.31 -7.54
C VAL A 40 1.62 6.54 -6.37
N CYS A 41 1.73 7.77 -5.86
CA CYS A 41 2.53 8.05 -4.66
C CYS A 41 2.04 7.26 -3.43
N SER A 42 0.73 7.07 -3.30
CA SER A 42 0.16 6.35 -2.17
C SER A 42 0.39 4.83 -2.27
N PHE A 43 0.37 4.24 -3.47
CA PHE A 43 0.81 2.87 -3.69
C PHE A 43 2.30 2.69 -3.39
N ALA A 44 3.15 3.66 -3.76
CA ALA A 44 4.57 3.62 -3.42
C ALA A 44 4.78 3.70 -1.89
N ALA A 45 4.00 4.54 -1.20
CA ALA A 45 4.03 4.62 0.25
C ALA A 45 3.51 3.34 0.93
N LEU A 46 2.49 2.65 0.38
CA LEU A 46 2.04 1.34 0.86
C LEU A 46 3.15 0.31 0.79
N LEU A 47 3.85 0.24 -0.34
CA LEU A 47 4.97 -0.66 -0.53
C LEU A 47 6.09 -0.38 0.48
N VAL A 48 6.45 0.88 0.69
CA VAL A 48 7.46 1.26 1.69
C VAL A 48 7.02 0.91 3.11
N LEU A 49 5.77 1.21 3.49
CA LEU A 49 5.24 0.86 4.81
C LEU A 49 5.17 -0.66 5.03
N GLY A 50 4.80 -1.41 4.00
CA GLY A 50 4.82 -2.87 4.03
C GLY A 50 6.24 -3.41 4.25
N LEU A 51 7.22 -2.86 3.54
CA LEU A 51 8.63 -3.24 3.69
C LEU A 51 9.16 -2.92 5.09
N LEU A 52 8.86 -1.73 5.61
CA LEU A 52 9.23 -1.33 6.98
C LEU A 52 8.60 -2.23 8.03
N ASP A 53 7.30 -2.55 7.91
CA ASP A 53 6.61 -3.48 8.82
C ASP A 53 7.24 -4.87 8.79
N SER A 54 7.66 -5.31 7.61
CA SER A 54 8.25 -6.64 7.43
C SER A 54 9.68 -6.74 7.95
N LEU A 55 10.44 -5.65 7.88
CA LEU A 55 11.76 -5.53 8.50
C LEU A 55 11.64 -5.51 10.03
N ASP A 56 10.71 -4.74 10.57
CA ASP A 56 10.47 -4.60 12.01
C ASP A 56 10.08 -5.94 12.66
N ARG A 57 9.26 -6.74 11.97
CA ARG A 57 8.84 -8.07 12.44
C ARG A 57 9.80 -9.20 12.04
N ASN A 58 10.87 -8.91 11.30
CA ASN A 58 11.73 -9.91 10.64
C ASN A 58 10.92 -10.95 9.82
N ALA A 59 9.76 -10.55 9.30
CA ALA A 59 8.76 -11.38 8.63
C ALA A 59 8.81 -11.22 7.10
N TRP A 60 9.99 -10.89 6.57
CA TRP A 60 10.17 -10.53 5.16
C TRP A 60 9.70 -11.62 4.19
N ARG A 61 9.95 -12.90 4.52
CA ARG A 61 9.49 -14.04 3.70
C ARG A 61 7.98 -14.27 3.76
N GLU A 62 7.33 -13.99 4.89
CA GLU A 62 5.87 -14.16 5.05
C GLU A 62 5.10 -13.05 4.33
N ASN A 63 5.61 -11.82 4.37
CA ASN A 63 5.00 -10.67 3.70
C ASN A 63 5.50 -10.46 2.26
N MET A 64 6.40 -11.30 1.75
CA MET A 64 6.99 -11.16 0.40
C MET A 64 5.92 -11.10 -0.69
N PHE A 65 4.87 -11.92 -0.59
CA PHE A 65 3.75 -11.91 -1.53
C PHE A 65 3.01 -10.57 -1.55
N ARG A 66 2.86 -9.94 -0.38
CA ARG A 66 2.22 -8.62 -0.25
C ARG A 66 3.04 -7.53 -0.93
N HIS A 67 4.36 -7.52 -0.72
CA HIS A 67 5.25 -6.54 -1.36
C HIS A 67 5.25 -6.67 -2.88
N ILE A 68 5.27 -7.90 -3.37
CA ILE A 68 5.19 -8.18 -4.81
C ILE A 68 3.84 -7.70 -5.36
N PHE A 69 2.74 -7.94 -4.64
CA PHE A 69 1.42 -7.48 -5.04
C PHE A 69 1.32 -5.95 -5.08
N ASP A 70 1.76 -5.26 -4.03
CA ASP A 70 1.81 -3.79 -3.98
C ASP A 70 2.70 -3.22 -5.08
N PHE A 71 3.82 -3.89 -5.39
CA PHE A 71 4.71 -3.49 -6.47
C PHE A 71 4.05 -3.63 -7.84
N ILE A 72 3.37 -4.75 -8.08
CA ILE A 72 2.61 -4.99 -9.31
C ILE A 72 1.52 -3.93 -9.46
N LEU A 73 0.76 -3.66 -8.40
CA LEU A 73 -0.27 -2.61 -8.42
C LEU A 73 0.31 -1.24 -8.71
N LEU A 74 1.43 -0.88 -8.08
CA LEU A 74 2.12 0.37 -8.33
C LEU A 74 2.53 0.50 -9.79
N VAL A 75 3.18 -0.53 -10.36
CA VAL A 75 3.63 -0.52 -11.76
C VAL A 75 2.45 -0.47 -12.71
N LEU A 76 1.37 -1.22 -12.44
CA LEU A 76 0.19 -1.27 -13.29
C LEU A 76 -0.56 0.07 -13.28
N PHE A 77 -0.72 0.68 -12.11
CA PHE A 77 -1.32 2.01 -11.97
C PHE A 77 -0.44 3.10 -12.58
N ALA A 78 0.88 3.03 -12.37
CA ALA A 78 1.81 3.97 -12.99
C ALA A 78 1.76 3.87 -14.53
N ALA A 79 1.77 2.66 -15.08
CA ALA A 79 1.67 2.44 -16.52
C ALA A 79 0.32 2.89 -17.09
N LEU A 80 -0.80 2.67 -16.37
CA LEU A 80 -2.12 3.06 -16.85
C LEU A 80 -2.33 4.58 -16.84
N TYR A 81 -1.62 5.31 -15.98
CA TYR A 81 -1.81 6.75 -15.79
C TYR A 81 -0.71 7.64 -16.36
N PHE A 82 0.48 7.08 -16.61
CA PHE A 82 1.62 7.80 -17.20
C PHE A 82 2.15 7.15 -18.48
N GLY A 83 1.67 5.96 -18.86
CA GLY A 83 2.00 5.27 -20.10
C GLY A 83 1.03 5.56 -21.24
#